data_AF-A0A2H9R5L0-F1
#
_entry.id   AF-A0A2H9R5L0-F1
#
_cell.length_a   1.000
_cell.length_b   1.000
_cell.length_c   1.000
_cell.angle_alpha   90.00
_cell.angle_beta   90.00
_cell.angle_gamma   90.00
#
_symmetry.space_group_name_H-M   'P 1'
#
loop_
_entity.id
_entity.type
_entity.pdbx_description
1 polymer ?
#
loop_
_entity_poly.entity_id
_entity_poly.type
_entity_poly.pdbx_seq_one_letter_code
_entity_poly.pdbx_strand_id
1 'polypeptide(L)'
;MVADVSVIAYFAPVWAFLAVFIIMFALLVKTGVLGDNKLLILFLSFVIASLFITAATVQQYVLTIIPWMAVLVISLFFILVLIGFVGNAEWMHKGLGITVVIVAIIVFVVSGIKVFYSVISPYFPWSINYGTNAEALILSDWLFSGPVLGAIFLLILSGIISWVLVKSN
;
A
#
# COMPACT_ATOMS: atom_id res chain seq x y z
N MET A 1 -3.34 20.66 -15.52
CA MET A 1 -2.01 21.01 -14.96
C MET A 1 -1.68 19.97 -13.91
N VAL A 2 -0.60 19.22 -14.12
CA VAL A 2 -0.06 18.31 -13.10
C VAL A 2 0.36 19.20 -11.93
N ALA A 3 -0.10 18.92 -10.71
CA ALA A 3 0.34 19.69 -9.55
C ALA A 3 1.87 19.62 -9.49
N ASP A 4 2.53 20.77 -9.38
CA ASP A 4 3.98 20.85 -9.42
C ASP A 4 4.55 20.31 -8.10
N VAL A 5 4.85 19.01 -8.08
CA VAL A 5 5.38 18.29 -6.92
C VAL A 5 6.87 18.56 -6.69
N SER A 6 7.51 19.37 -7.54
CA SER A 6 8.95 19.64 -7.51
C SER A 6 9.39 20.22 -6.16
N VAL A 7 8.56 21.06 -5.55
CA VAL A 7 8.84 21.65 -4.23
C VAL A 7 8.80 20.59 -3.12
N ILE A 8 7.85 19.65 -3.18
CA ILE A 8 7.73 18.57 -2.20
C ILE A 8 8.88 17.56 -2.37
N ALA A 9 9.25 17.25 -3.61
CA ALA A 9 10.38 16.38 -3.93
C ALA A 9 11.72 16.95 -3.45
N TYR A 10 11.91 18.27 -3.53
CA TYR A 10 13.10 18.96 -3.03
C TYR A 10 13.29 18.76 -1.50
N PHE A 11 12.20 18.79 -0.73
CA PHE A 11 12.23 18.58 0.72
C PHE A 11 12.06 17.10 1.14
N ALA A 12 11.92 16.18 0.19
CA ALA A 12 11.74 14.76 0.49
C ALA A 12 12.85 14.15 1.38
N PRO A 13 14.15 14.52 1.27
CA PRO A 13 15.18 14.07 2.21
C PRO A 13 14.91 14.56 3.65
N VAL A 14 14.40 15.78 3.81
CA VAL A 14 14.07 16.36 5.12
C VAL A 14 12.88 15.63 5.75
N TRP A 15 11.87 15.32 4.95
CA TRP A 15 10.71 14.53 5.39
C TRP A 15 11.11 13.11 5.78
N ALA A 16 12.00 12.48 5.01
CA ALA A 16 12.57 11.19 5.32
C ALA A 16 13.34 11.21 6.65
N PHE A 17 14.18 12.22 6.87
CA PHE A 17 14.90 12.42 8.12
C PHE A 17 13.95 12.56 9.32
N LEU A 18 12.92 13.41 9.20
CA LEU A 18 11.91 13.60 10.26
C LEU A 18 11.16 12.31 10.58
N ALA A 19 10.76 11.55 9.56
CA ALA A 19 10.06 10.29 9.73
C ALA A 19 10.92 9.28 10.51
N VAL A 20 12.18 9.07 10.08
CA VAL A 20 13.11 8.15 10.77
C VAL A 20 13.37 8.63 12.20
N PHE A 21 13.57 9.92 12.41
CA PHE A 21 13.78 10.51 13.74
C PHE A 21 12.61 10.22 14.69
N ILE A 22 11.36 10.48 14.25
CA ILE A 22 10.16 10.26 15.06
C ILE A 22 9.98 8.77 15.36
N ILE A 23 10.17 7.90 14.37
CA ILE A 23 10.04 6.45 14.54
C ILE A 23 11.08 5.93 15.54
N MET A 24 12.35 6.32 15.38
CA MET A 24 13.42 5.89 16.29
C MET A 24 13.22 6.42 17.70
N PHE A 25 12.77 7.67 17.84
CA PHE A 25 12.42 8.24 19.14
C PHE A 25 11.30 7.46 19.81
N ALA A 26 10.19 7.21 19.10
CA ALA A 26 9.07 6.45 19.61
C ALA A 26 9.48 5.03 20.02
N LEU A 27 10.35 4.38 19.24
CA LEU A 27 10.85 3.05 19.51
C LEU A 27 11.74 3.02 20.76
N LEU A 28 12.68 3.96 20.89
CA LEU A 28 13.56 4.08 22.07
C LEU A 28 12.78 4.39 23.35
N VAL A 29 11.77 5.27 23.28
CA VAL A 29 10.86 5.54 24.42
C VAL A 29 10.07 4.30 24.80
N LYS A 30 9.49 3.58 23.82
CA LYS A 30 8.65 2.40 24.09
C LYS A 30 9.45 1.22 24.61
N THR A 31 10.69 1.06 24.16
CA THR A 31 11.55 -0.05 24.55
C THR A 31 12.25 0.18 25.88
N GLY A 32 12.35 1.43 26.35
CA GLY A 32 12.91 1.76 27.66
C GLY A 32 14.39 1.41 27.83
N VAL A 33 15.10 1.08 26.73
CA VAL A 33 16.49 0.58 26.75
C VAL A 33 17.46 1.58 27.38
N LEU A 34 17.15 2.88 27.30
CA LEU A 34 17.98 3.99 27.78
C LEU A 34 17.50 4.59 29.12
N GLY A 35 16.49 3.99 29.76
CA GLY A 35 15.85 4.55 30.95
C GLY A 35 15.05 5.83 30.66
N ASP A 36 14.81 6.66 31.69
CA ASP A 36 13.92 7.84 31.61
C ASP A 36 14.59 9.13 31.13
N ASN A 37 15.87 9.08 30.74
CA ASN A 37 16.59 10.30 30.34
C ASN A 37 16.19 10.76 28.92
N LYS A 38 15.10 11.54 28.86
CA LYS A 38 14.49 12.05 27.61
C LYS A 38 15.46 12.81 26.71
N LEU A 39 16.41 13.56 27.28
CA LEU A 39 17.42 14.28 26.49
C LEU A 39 18.36 13.33 25.76
N LEU A 40 18.77 12.25 26.42
CA LEU A 40 19.66 11.24 25.84
C LEU A 40 18.95 10.46 24.74
N ILE A 41 17.68 10.11 24.95
CA ILE A 41 16.84 9.46 23.92
C ILE A 41 16.70 10.36 22.69
N LEU A 42 16.42 11.65 22.89
CA LEU A 42 16.26 12.61 21.79
C LEU A 42 17.57 12.78 21.01
N PHE A 43 18.69 12.93 21.71
CA PHE A 43 20.01 13.04 21.10
C PHE A 43 20.38 11.78 20.30
N LEU A 44 20.17 10.60 20.88
CA LEU A 44 20.52 9.35 20.20
C LEU A 44 19.63 9.11 18.96
N SER A 45 18.34 9.42 19.06
CA SER A 45 17.41 9.36 17.92
C SER A 45 17.84 10.29 16.78
N PHE A 46 18.35 11.48 17.13
CA PHE A 46 18.86 12.46 16.16
C PHE A 46 20.11 11.95 15.46
N VAL A 47 21.08 11.41 16.21
CA VAL A 47 22.31 10.82 15.65
C VAL A 47 21.98 9.68 14.70
N ILE A 48 21.10 8.76 15.11
CA ILE A 48 20.70 7.62 14.28
C ILE A 48 20.00 8.10 13.00
N ALA A 49 19.07 9.05 13.09
CA ALA A 49 18.38 9.61 11.93
C ALA A 49 19.35 10.32 10.97
N SER A 50 20.35 11.03 11.51
CA SER A 50 21.40 11.70 10.73
C SER A 50 22.28 10.69 9.99
N LEU A 51 22.63 9.56 10.63
CA LEU A 51 23.38 8.49 9.98
C LEU A 51 22.55 7.80 8.88
N PHE A 52 21.26 7.59 9.14
CA PHE A 52 20.34 7.00 8.17
C PHE A 52 20.19 7.87 6.91
N ILE A 53 20.08 9.19 7.04
CA ILE A 53 19.91 10.06 5.87
C ILE A 53 21.20 10.20 5.05
N THR A 54 22.38 10.07 5.66
CA THR A 54 23.66 10.09 4.93
C THR A 54 23.89 8.83 4.07
N ALA A 55 23.20 7.73 4.37
CA ALA A 55 23.26 6.52 3.56
C ALA A 55 22.30 6.64 2.37
N ALA A 56 22.83 6.90 1.16
CA ALA A 56 22.03 7.12 -0.05
C ALA A 56 21.00 6.01 -0.36
N THR A 57 21.33 4.76 -0.03
CA THR A 57 20.43 3.59 -0.16
C THR A 57 19.23 3.66 0.77
N VAL A 58 19.41 4.19 1.97
CA VAL A 58 18.35 4.32 2.98
C VAL A 58 17.38 5.43 2.60
N GLN A 59 17.87 6.53 2.01
CA GLN A 59 17.01 7.59 1.49
C GLN A 59 16.05 7.05 0.42
N GLN A 60 16.54 6.25 -0.53
CA GLN A 60 15.69 5.61 -1.55
C GLN A 60 14.66 4.66 -0.94
N TYR A 61 15.05 3.90 0.09
CA TYR A 61 14.14 3.03 0.83
C TYR A 61 13.03 3.81 1.52
N VAL A 62 13.36 4.91 2.21
CA VAL A 62 12.38 5.76 2.90
C VAL A 62 11.45 6.45 1.89
N LEU A 63 11.98 6.96 0.78
CA LEU A 63 11.17 7.53 -0.31
C LEU A 63 10.22 6.51 -0.94
N THR A 64 10.61 5.24 -0.95
CA THR A 64 9.76 4.14 -1.43
C THR A 64 8.71 3.77 -0.39
N ILE A 65 9.03 3.78 0.90
CA ILE A 65 8.13 3.31 1.98
C ILE A 65 7.13 4.37 2.45
N ILE A 66 7.50 5.65 2.50
CA ILE A 66 6.61 6.72 2.97
C ILE A 66 5.28 6.72 2.20
N PRO A 67 5.24 6.62 0.86
CA PRO A 67 3.99 6.52 0.12
C PRO A 67 3.13 5.33 0.56
N TRP A 68 3.74 4.18 0.85
CA TRP A 68 3.02 2.98 1.28
C TRP A 68 2.45 3.13 2.70
N MET A 69 3.21 3.74 3.61
CA MET A 69 2.72 4.10 4.94
C MET A 69 1.57 5.10 4.86
N ALA A 70 1.65 6.10 3.99
CA ALA A 70 0.57 7.07 3.78
C ALA A 70 -0.70 6.38 3.25
N VAL A 71 -0.56 5.48 2.26
CA VAL A 71 -1.69 4.67 1.74
C VAL A 71 -2.32 3.82 2.84
N LEU A 72 -1.52 3.19 3.70
CA LEU A 72 -2.01 2.37 4.82
C LEU A 72 -2.76 3.22 5.86
N VAL A 73 -2.23 4.38 6.24
CA VAL A 73 -2.90 5.28 7.19
C VAL A 73 -4.21 5.81 6.61
N ILE A 74 -4.22 6.21 5.34
CA ILE A 74 -5.42 6.71 4.66
C ILE A 74 -6.45 5.59 4.53
N SER A 75 -6.05 4.37 4.18
CA SER A 75 -6.98 3.24 4.07
C SER A 75 -7.56 2.85 5.45
N LEU A 76 -6.74 2.86 6.50
CA LEU A 76 -7.20 2.64 7.88
C LEU A 76 -8.23 3.70 8.29
N PHE A 77 -7.96 4.98 7.98
CA PHE A 77 -8.91 6.07 8.21
C PHE A 77 -10.24 5.83 7.47
N PHE A 78 -10.19 5.48 6.17
CA PHE A 78 -11.41 5.17 5.41
C PHE A 78 -12.18 3.98 6.00
N ILE A 79 -11.51 2.92 6.44
CA ILE A 79 -12.14 1.78 7.09
C ILE A 79 -12.82 2.20 8.39
N LEU A 80 -12.15 2.99 9.24
CA LEU A 80 -12.72 3.49 10.49
C LEU A 80 -13.93 4.40 10.24
N VAL A 81 -13.85 5.26 9.21
CA VAL A 81 -14.96 6.12 8.80
C VAL A 81 -16.15 5.28 8.30
N LEU A 82 -15.91 4.27 7.46
CA LEU A 82 -16.95 3.36 6.98
C LEU A 82 -17.60 2.60 8.14
N ILE A 83 -16.82 2.07 9.08
CA ILE A 83 -17.35 1.40 10.28
C ILE A 83 -18.19 2.39 11.12
N GLY A 84 -17.71 3.63 11.30
CA GLY A 84 -18.44 4.68 12.01
C GLY A 84 -19.78 5.05 11.36
N PHE A 85 -19.83 5.08 10.02
CA PHE A 85 -21.07 5.30 9.29
C PHE A 85 -22.00 4.09 9.28
N VAL A 86 -21.46 2.87 9.23
CA VAL A 86 -22.22 1.61 9.31
C VAL A 86 -22.84 1.43 10.69
N GLY A 87 -22.15 1.84 11.75
CA GLY A 87 -22.61 1.68 13.14
C GLY A 87 -23.81 2.54 13.56
N ASN A 88 -24.22 3.54 12.77
CA ASN A 88 -25.24 4.52 13.16
C ASN A 88 -26.32 4.79 12.09
N ALA A 89 -26.40 3.97 11.04
CA ALA A 89 -27.25 4.24 9.88
C ALA A 89 -28.43 3.28 9.77
N GLU A 90 -29.60 3.63 10.33
CA GLU A 90 -30.87 2.91 10.10
C GLU A 90 -31.26 2.88 8.60
N TRP A 91 -30.75 3.83 7.79
CA TRP A 91 -30.95 3.89 6.34
C TRP A 91 -30.14 2.85 5.56
N MET A 92 -29.25 2.11 6.23
CA MET A 92 -28.39 1.10 5.60
C MET A 92 -29.03 -0.28 5.49
N HIS A 93 -30.30 -0.43 5.89
CA HIS A 93 -30.93 -1.75 6.00
C HIS A 93 -31.28 -2.45 4.69
N LYS A 94 -31.44 -1.77 3.54
CA LYS A 94 -31.73 -2.48 2.26
C LYS A 94 -31.14 -1.76 1.04
N GLY A 95 -30.15 -2.40 0.41
CA GLY A 95 -29.65 -2.08 -0.94
C GLY A 95 -28.61 -0.95 -1.02
N LEU A 96 -28.89 0.20 -0.41
CA LEU A 96 -28.09 1.42 -0.65
C LEU A 96 -26.67 1.32 -0.05
N GLY A 97 -26.52 0.68 1.12
CA GLY A 97 -25.21 0.42 1.73
C GLY A 97 -24.33 -0.51 0.88
N ILE A 98 -24.92 -1.55 0.28
CA ILE A 98 -24.19 -2.48 -0.60
C ILE A 98 -23.75 -1.75 -1.87
N THR A 99 -24.59 -0.90 -2.44
CA THR A 99 -24.22 -0.08 -3.61
C THR A 99 -23.05 0.85 -3.30
N VAL A 100 -23.06 1.52 -2.13
CA VAL A 100 -21.96 2.41 -1.72
C VAL A 100 -20.66 1.62 -1.52
N VAL A 101 -20.71 0.44 -0.92
CA VAL A 101 -19.53 -0.43 -0.75
C VAL A 101 -18.99 -0.90 -2.11
N ILE A 102 -19.86 -1.32 -3.03
CA ILE A 102 -19.44 -1.73 -4.38
C ILE A 102 -18.80 -0.57 -5.12
N VAL A 103 -19.39 0.63 -5.07
CA VAL A 103 -18.81 1.83 -5.68
C VAL A 103 -17.47 2.18 -5.04
N ALA A 104 -17.36 2.12 -3.72
CA ALA A 104 -16.11 2.36 -3.00
C ALA A 104 -15.01 1.35 -3.40
N ILE A 105 -15.36 0.06 -3.55
CA ILE A 105 -14.45 -0.97 -4.04
C ILE A 105 -14.00 -0.67 -5.47
N ILE A 106 -14.93 -0.31 -6.37
CA ILE A 106 -14.60 0.04 -7.76
C ILE A 106 -13.66 1.25 -7.80
N VAL A 107 -13.98 2.31 -7.05
CA VAL A 107 -13.14 3.51 -6.96
C VAL A 107 -11.76 3.18 -6.40
N PHE A 108 -11.69 2.35 -5.36
CA PHE A 108 -10.43 1.90 -4.76
C PHE A 108 -9.58 1.11 -5.77
N VAL A 109 -10.18 0.15 -6.48
CA VAL A 109 -9.50 -0.65 -7.51
C VAL A 109 -9.02 0.22 -8.67
N VAL A 110 -9.89 1.08 -9.21
CA VAL A 110 -9.53 1.99 -10.32
C VAL A 110 -8.43 2.98 -9.89
N SER A 111 -8.51 3.51 -8.68
CA SER A 111 -7.50 4.42 -8.13
C SER A 111 -6.17 3.70 -7.91
N GLY A 112 -6.20 2.49 -7.34
CA GLY A 112 -5.02 1.65 -7.18
C GLY A 112 -4.35 1.36 -8.52
N ILE A 113 -5.12 0.90 -9.52
CA ILE A 113 -4.59 0.64 -10.87
C ILE A 113 -3.96 1.90 -11.46
N LYS A 114 -4.62 3.07 -11.35
CA LYS A 114 -4.08 4.34 -11.88
C LYS A 114 -2.81 4.80 -11.18
N VAL A 115 -2.78 4.75 -9.85
CA VAL A 115 -1.63 5.21 -9.04
C VAL A 115 -0.43 4.31 -9.26
N PHE A 116 -0.66 3.00 -9.27
CA PHE A 116 0.41 2.02 -9.45
C PHE A 116 0.70 1.72 -10.92
N TYR A 117 0.00 2.32 -11.89
CA TYR A 117 0.17 2.02 -13.31
C TYR A 117 1.63 2.16 -13.77
N SER A 118 2.39 3.15 -13.28
CA SER A 118 3.81 3.29 -13.62
C SER A 118 4.65 2.08 -13.19
N VAL A 119 4.32 1.47 -12.06
CA VAL A 119 5.00 0.29 -11.51
C VAL A 119 4.46 -0.99 -12.14
N ILE A 120 3.15 -1.10 -12.35
CA ILE A 120 2.53 -2.34 -12.83
C ILE A 120 2.52 -2.44 -14.36
N SER A 121 2.62 -1.31 -15.08
CA SER A 121 2.51 -1.29 -16.55
C SER A 121 3.48 -2.24 -17.24
N PRO A 122 4.75 -2.42 -16.84
CA PRO A 122 5.64 -3.36 -17.51
C PRO A 122 5.17 -4.82 -17.46
N TYR A 123 4.24 -5.17 -16.57
CA TYR A 123 3.70 -6.53 -16.41
C TYR A 123 2.40 -6.78 -17.20
N PHE A 124 1.78 -5.75 -17.78
CA PHE A 124 0.55 -5.92 -18.57
C PHE A 124 0.88 -6.10 -20.06
N PRO A 125 0.39 -7.17 -20.71
CA PRO A 125 0.68 -7.46 -22.13
C PRO A 125 0.17 -6.40 -23.10
N TRP A 126 -0.71 -5.50 -22.64
CA TRP A 126 -1.30 -4.41 -23.40
C TRP A 126 -0.62 -3.06 -23.18
N SER A 127 0.47 -3.01 -22.40
CA SER A 127 1.15 -1.76 -22.08
C SER A 127 2.25 -1.44 -23.10
N ILE A 128 2.45 -0.15 -23.33
CA ILE A 128 3.56 0.39 -24.15
C ILE A 128 4.96 0.10 -23.58
N ASN A 129 5.05 -0.32 -22.31
CA ASN A 129 6.32 -0.62 -21.63
C ASN A 129 6.50 -2.14 -21.38
N TYR A 130 5.64 -2.98 -21.95
CA TYR A 130 5.68 -4.42 -21.80
C TYR A 130 7.03 -4.96 -22.29
N GLY A 131 7.76 -5.65 -21.42
CA GLY A 131 9.02 -6.30 -21.78
C GLY A 131 10.30 -5.48 -21.61
N THR A 132 10.25 -4.33 -20.95
CA THR A 132 11.45 -3.49 -20.69
C THR A 132 12.40 -4.07 -19.63
N ASN A 133 11.96 -5.04 -18.81
CA ASN A 133 12.77 -5.73 -17.80
C ASN A 133 12.78 -7.25 -18.05
N ALA A 134 13.97 -7.85 -18.23
CA ALA A 134 14.14 -9.27 -18.56
C ALA A 134 13.58 -10.23 -17.49
N GLU A 135 13.71 -9.88 -16.20
CA GLU A 135 13.13 -10.66 -15.10
C GLU A 135 11.61 -10.52 -15.00
N ALA A 136 11.05 -9.40 -15.48
CA ALA A 136 9.62 -9.13 -15.46
C ALA A 136 8.85 -9.90 -16.55
N LEU A 137 9.48 -10.14 -17.71
CA LEU A 137 8.94 -10.97 -18.79
C LEU A 137 8.69 -12.42 -18.34
N ILE A 138 9.58 -12.96 -17.51
CA ILE A 138 9.49 -14.35 -17.04
C ILE A 138 8.25 -14.55 -16.16
N LEU A 139 7.91 -13.58 -15.31
CA LEU A 139 6.78 -13.66 -14.40
C LEU A 139 5.44 -13.42 -15.12
N SER A 140 5.38 -12.47 -16.05
CA SER A 140 4.18 -12.23 -16.86
C SER A 140 3.92 -13.39 -17.82
N ASP A 141 4.94 -13.90 -18.51
CA ASP A 141 4.79 -15.04 -19.41
C ASP A 141 4.42 -16.31 -18.64
N TRP A 142 4.91 -16.48 -17.40
CA TRP A 142 4.50 -17.58 -16.54
C TRP A 142 3.04 -17.45 -16.10
N LEU A 143 2.61 -16.27 -15.64
CA LEU A 143 1.25 -16.04 -15.13
C LEU A 143 0.18 -16.12 -16.23
N PHE A 144 0.52 -15.66 -17.43
CA PHE A 144 -0.32 -15.77 -18.64
C PHE A 144 -0.03 -17.03 -19.47
N SER A 145 0.77 -17.96 -18.95
CA SER A 145 0.99 -19.24 -19.62
C SER A 145 -0.30 -20.06 -19.64
N GLY A 146 -0.52 -20.78 -20.74
CA GLY A 146 -1.67 -21.69 -20.89
C GLY A 146 -1.91 -22.62 -19.69
N PRO A 147 -0.87 -23.23 -19.08
CA PRO A 147 -1.01 -24.06 -17.89
C PRO A 147 -1.50 -23.31 -16.64
N VAL A 148 -0.97 -22.12 -16.36
CA VAL A 148 -1.34 -21.34 -15.16
C VAL A 148 -2.76 -20.78 -15.28
N LEU A 149 -3.12 -20.27 -16.45
CA LEU A 149 -4.50 -19.84 -16.72
C LEU A 149 -5.48 -21.01 -16.63
N GLY A 150 -5.10 -22.20 -17.09
CA GLY A 150 -5.88 -23.42 -16.92
C GLY A 150 -6.08 -23.79 -15.45
N ALA A 151 -5.04 -23.68 -14.62
CA ALA A 151 -5.12 -23.95 -13.19
C ALA A 151 -6.02 -22.93 -12.45
N ILE A 152 -5.91 -21.64 -12.79
CA ILE A 152 -6.76 -20.58 -12.23
C ILE A 152 -8.22 -20.82 -12.63
N PHE A 153 -8.46 -21.17 -13.90
CA PHE A 153 -9.80 -21.50 -14.39
C PHE A 153 -10.40 -22.69 -13.64
N LEU A 154 -9.63 -23.77 -13.45
CA LEU A 154 -10.07 -24.94 -12.67
C LEU A 154 -10.35 -24.61 -11.20
N LEU A 155 -9.56 -23.73 -10.57
CA LEU A 155 -9.81 -23.27 -9.20
C LEU A 155 -11.12 -22.48 -9.08
N ILE A 156 -11.38 -21.57 -10.03
CA ILE A 156 -12.64 -20.82 -10.06
C ILE A 156 -13.82 -21.76 -10.26
N LEU A 157 -13.71 -22.70 -11.20
CA LEU A 157 -14.77 -23.65 -11.54
C LEU A 157 -15.05 -24.62 -10.38
N SER A 158 -13.99 -25.09 -9.71
CA SER A 158 -14.05 -25.87 -8.46
C SER A 158 -14.77 -25.10 -7.36
N GLY A 159 -14.41 -23.83 -7.14
CA GLY A 159 -15.05 -22.98 -6.13
C GLY A 159 -16.53 -22.76 -6.41
N ILE A 160 -16.91 -22.52 -7.67
CA ILE A 160 -18.30 -22.36 -8.08
C ILE A 160 -19.09 -23.66 -7.86
N ILE A 161 -18.55 -24.80 -8.27
CA ILE A 161 -19.21 -26.10 -8.08
C ILE A 161 -19.36 -26.43 -6.59
N SER A 162 -18.30 -26.22 -5.80
CA SER A 162 -18.35 -26.42 -4.34
C SER A 162 -19.41 -25.54 -3.69
N TRP A 163 -19.52 -24.28 -4.11
CA TRP A 163 -20.54 -23.35 -3.60
C TRP A 163 -21.96 -23.76 -3.99
N VAL A 164 -22.17 -24.21 -5.23
CA VAL A 164 -23.48 -24.72 -5.69
C VAL A 164 -23.88 -25.99 -4.93
N LEU A 165 -22.94 -26.90 -4.69
CA LEU A 165 -23.18 -28.12 -3.92
C LEU A 165 -23.56 -27.83 -2.46
N VAL A 166 -22.86 -26.90 -1.80
CA VAL A 166 -23.18 -26.50 -0.42
C VAL A 166 -24.53 -25.81 -0.34
N LYS A 167 -24.93 -25.05 -1.38
CA LYS A 167 -26.22 -24.35 -1.41
C LYS A 167 -27.40 -25.25 -1.79
N SER A 168 -27.13 -26.43 -2.38
CA SER A 168 -28.17 -27.38 -2.80
C SER A 168 -28.53 -28.41 -1.72
N ASN A 169 -27.75 -28.49 -0.63
CA ASN A 169 -28.09 -29.21 0.61
C ASN A 169 -28.66 -28.24 1.65
#